data_AF-A0A920TJZ4-F1
#
_entry.id   AF-A0A920TJZ4-F1
#
_cell.length_a   1.000
_cell.length_b   1.000
_cell.length_c   1.000
_cell.angle_alpha   90.00
_cell.angle_beta   90.00
_cell.angle_gamma   90.00
#
_symmetry.space_group_name_H-M   'P 1'
#
loop_
_entity.id
_entity.type
_entity.pdbx_description
1 polymer ?
#
loop_
_entity_poly.entity_id
_entity_poly.type
_entity_poly.pdbx_seq_one_letter_code
_entity_poly.pdbx_strand_id
1 'polypeptide(L)' 'MSDIFTIWETRGSLDDLKVTYVGDGNNIVHSWLHLTQKFPMEFVCACPENYEPNSNTINGSSGAGVFESFS' A
#
# COMPACT_ATOMS: atom_id res chain seq x y z
N MET A 1 -0.59 -4.98 -10.00
CA MET A 1 -0.66 -4.07 -11.18
C MET A 1 -2.08 -4.01 -11.76
N SER A 2 -2.83 -5.11 -11.76
CA SER A 2 -4.25 -5.11 -12.18
C SER A 2 -5.12 -4.16 -11.34
N ASP A 3 -4.83 -4.05 -10.05
CA ASP A 3 -5.68 -3.35 -9.07
C ASP A 3 -5.79 -1.83 -9.34
N ILE A 4 -4.67 -1.18 -9.65
CA ILE A 4 -4.64 0.24 -10.01
C ILE A 4 -5.38 0.51 -11.31
N PHE A 5 -5.33 -0.42 -12.27
CA PHE A 5 -6.01 -0.27 -13.54
C PHE A 5 -7.53 -0.26 -13.34
N THR A 6 -8.04 -1.18 -12.51
CA THR A 6 -9.46 -1.22 -12.13
C THR A 6 -9.89 0.04 -11.38
N ILE A 7 -9.06 0.55 -10.45
CA ILE A 7 -9.35 1.82 -9.75
C ILE A 7 -9.41 2.97 -10.76
N TRP A 8 -8.48 3.05 -11.71
CA TRP A 8 -8.47 4.09 -12.72
C TRP A 8 -9.68 4.01 -13.65
N GLU A 9 -10.10 2.82 -14.10
CA GLU A 9 -11.32 2.66 -14.90
C GLU A 9 -12.58 3.09 -14.13
N THR A 10 -12.61 2.85 -12.82
CA THR A 10 -13.78 3.17 -11.98
C THR A 10 -13.82 4.65 -11.56
N ARG A 11 -12.68 5.24 -11.20
CA ARG A 11 -12.58 6.64 -10.75
C ARG A 11 -12.29 7.64 -11.86
N GLY A 12 -11.72 7.21 -12.98
CA GLY A 12 -11.21 8.05 -14.07
C GLY A 12 -9.90 8.80 -13.76
N SER A 13 -9.49 8.87 -12.49
CA SER A 13 -8.25 9.53 -12.04
C SER A 13 -7.63 8.79 -10.86
N LEU A 14 -6.30 8.87 -10.75
CA LEU A 14 -5.50 8.36 -9.63
C LEU A 14 -5.00 9.49 -8.71
N ASP A 15 -5.46 10.72 -8.94
CA ASP A 15 -5.14 11.87 -8.11
C ASP A 15 -5.78 11.74 -6.72
N ASP A 16 -5.04 12.12 -5.67
CA ASP A 16 -5.43 11.98 -4.26
C ASP A 16 -5.96 10.58 -3.91
N LEU A 17 -5.33 9.55 -4.49
CA LEU A 17 -5.73 8.17 -4.24
C LEU A 17 -5.22 7.73 -2.87
N LYS A 18 -6.14 7.33 -2.00
CA LYS A 18 -5.85 6.70 -0.71
C LYS A 18 -6.34 5.25 -0.72
N VAL A 19 -5.45 4.32 -0.42
CA VAL A 19 -5.73 2.88 -0.40
C VAL A 19 -5.36 2.32 0.97
N THR A 20 -6.33 1.72 1.64
CA THR A 20 -6.12 1.01 2.89
C THR A 20 -6.28 -0.49 2.66
N TYR A 21 -5.21 -1.24 2.92
CA TYR A 21 -5.20 -2.69 2.91
C TYR A 21 -5.33 -3.20 4.34
N VAL A 22 -6.29 -4.09 4.60
CA VAL A 22 -6.47 -4.74 5.89
C VAL A 22 -6.23 -6.23 5.69
N GLY A 23 -5.19 -6.78 6.33
CA GLY A 23 -4.88 -8.19 6.18
C GLY A 23 -3.44 -8.56 6.50
N ASP A 24 -2.99 -9.65 5.91
CA ASP A 24 -1.68 -10.23 6.12
C ASP A 24 -0.60 -9.46 5.35
N GLY A 25 0.48 -9.06 6.03
CA GLY A 25 1.54 -8.21 5.48
C GLY A 25 2.51 -8.88 4.50
N ASN A 26 2.20 -10.07 3.99
CA ASN A 26 3.11 -10.81 3.12
C ASN A 26 3.27 -10.21 1.70
N ASN A 27 2.41 -10.57 0.75
CA ASN A 27 2.74 -10.41 -0.69
C ASN A 27 2.13 -9.18 -1.38
N ILE A 28 0.97 -8.71 -0.90
CA ILE A 28 0.26 -7.60 -1.55
C ILE A 28 0.95 -6.26 -1.25
N VAL A 29 1.40 -6.06 -0.01
CA VAL A 29 2.05 -4.82 0.46
C VAL A 29 3.24 -4.41 -0.41
N HIS A 30 4.10 -5.36 -0.80
CA HIS A 30 5.26 -5.09 -1.65
C HIS A 30 4.90 -4.44 -2.99
N SER A 31 3.83 -4.94 -3.63
CA SER A 31 3.39 -4.41 -4.92
C SER A 31 2.81 -3.01 -4.77
N TRP A 32 2.05 -2.74 -3.71
CA TRP A 32 1.49 -1.42 -3.44
C TRP A 32 2.54 -0.38 -3.07
N LEU A 33 3.55 -0.75 -2.27
CA LEU A 33 4.68 0.12 -1.95
C LEU A 33 5.51 0.50 -3.19
N HIS A 34 5.67 -0.41 -4.15
CA HIS A 34 6.34 -0.06 -5.40
C HIS A 34 5.52 0.91 -6.25
N LEU A 35 4.19 0.86 -6.12
CA LEU A 35 3.29 1.77 -6.82
C LEU A 35 3.28 3.16 -6.16
N THR A 36 3.37 3.27 -4.83
CA THR A 36 3.45 4.58 -4.14
C THR A 36 4.72 5.35 -4.51
N GLN A 37 5.77 4.67 -4.95
CA GLN A 37 6.98 5.31 -5.50
C GLN A 37 6.78 5.87 -6.92
N LYS A 38 5.80 5.34 -7.67
CA LYS A 38 5.53 5.71 -9.07
C LYS A 38 4.37 6.68 -9.21
N PHE A 39 3.41 6.64 -8.28
CA PHE A 39 2.20 7.44 -8.30
C PHE A 39 2.07 8.18 -6.96
N PRO A 40 1.68 9.46 -6.97
CA PRO A 40 1.39 10.22 -5.76
C PRO A 40 0.10 9.70 -5.12
N MET A 41 0.21 8.66 -4.30
CA MET A 41 -0.90 8.03 -3.60
C MET A 41 -0.51 7.62 -2.18
N GLU A 42 -1.48 7.61 -1.28
CA GLU A 42 -1.32 7.20 0.10
C GLU A 42 -1.71 5.72 0.25
N PHE A 43 -0.80 4.91 0.79
CA PHE A 43 -1.06 3.50 1.05
C PHE A 43 -0.93 3.20 2.54
N VAL A 44 -1.97 2.58 3.11
CA VAL A 44 -2.01 2.20 4.53
C VAL A 44 -2.13 0.68 4.62
N CYS A 45 -1.21 -0.03 5.29
CA CYS A 45 -1.51 -1.40 5.76
C CYS A 45 -1.97 -1.36 7.21
N ALA A 46 -3.15 -1.94 7.44
CA ALA A 46 -3.59 -2.45 8.72
C ALA A 46 -3.29 -3.95 8.78
N CYS A 47 -2.25 -4.32 9.54
CA CYS A 47 -1.74 -5.68 9.62
C CYS A 47 -1.81 -6.13 11.11
N PRO A 48 -2.24 -7.36 11.46
CA PRO A 48 -2.22 -7.81 12.86
C PRO A 48 -0.79 -7.95 13.38
N GLU A 49 -0.60 -7.75 14.68
CA GLU A 49 0.69 -7.95 15.34
C GLU A 49 1.22 -9.36 15.01
N ASN A 50 2.50 -9.48 14.64
CA ASN A 50 3.17 -10.70 14.15
C ASN A 50 3.01 -11.04 12.65
N TYR A 51 2.30 -10.23 11.86
CA TYR A 51 2.18 -10.37 10.39
C TYR A 51 2.73 -9.15 9.63
N GLU A 52 3.72 -8.50 10.24
CA GLU A 52 4.29 -7.28 9.69
C GLU A 52 5.15 -7.55 8.44
N PRO A 53 5.11 -6.65 7.44
CA PRO A 53 5.95 -6.75 6.27
C PRO A 53 7.44 -6.61 6.64
N ASN A 54 8.30 -7.26 5.85
CA ASN A 54 9.75 -7.23 6.07
C ASN A 54 10.27 -5.78 6.08
N SER A 55 11.12 -5.44 7.05
CA SER A 55 11.60 -4.06 7.30
C SER A 55 12.36 -3.45 6.11
N ASN A 56 12.92 -4.29 5.24
CA ASN A 56 13.59 -3.85 4.02
C ASN A 56 12.62 -3.25 2.98
N THR A 57 11.38 -3.73 2.97
CA THR A 57 10.32 -3.23 2.09
C THR A 57 9.80 -1.88 2.56
N ILE A 58 9.71 -1.70 3.89
CA ILE A 58 9.26 -0.47 4.54
C ILE A 58 10.28 0.66 4.34
N ASN A 59 11.58 0.37 4.47
CA ASN A 59 12.64 1.37 4.28
C ASN A 59 12.76 1.87 2.82
N GLY A 60 12.33 1.09 1.83
CA GLY A 60 12.34 1.49 0.43
C GLY A 60 11.27 2.51 0.05
N SER A 61 10.26 2.73 0.91
CA SER A 61 9.15 3.65 0.68
C SER A 61 9.28 4.90 1.54
N SER A 62 10.12 5.85 1.13
CA SER A 62 10.41 7.06 1.91
C SER A 62 9.30 8.13 1.93
N GLY A 63 8.03 7.81 1.65
CA GLY A 63 7.04 8.89 1.54
C GLY A 63 5.54 8.59 1.61
N ALA A 64 5.05 7.35 1.55
CA ALA A 64 3.59 7.17 1.50
C ALA A 64 3.04 5.83 2.01
N GLY A 65 3.90 4.96 2.57
CA GLY A 65 3.47 3.70 3.18
C GLY A 65 3.33 3.86 4.67
N VAL A 66 2.12 4.01 5.19
CA VAL A 66 1.84 4.02 6.64
C VAL A 66 1.48 2.60 7.07
N PHE A 67 2.17 2.08 8.08
CA PHE A 67 1.87 0.79 8.69
C PHE A 67 1.25 1.04 10.06
N GLU A 68 0.00 0.60 10.23
CA GLU A 68 -0.67 0.60 11.52
C GLU A 68 -0.90 -0.84 11.98
N SER A 69 -0.32 -1.17 13.13
CA SER A 69 -0.56 -2.44 13.82
C SER A 69 -1.73 -2.23 14.79
N PHE A 70 -2.76 -3.08 14.70
CA PHE A 70 -3.92 -3.01 15.59
C PHE A 70 -3.83 -4.11 16.65
N SER A 71 -3.95 -3.71 17.93
CA SER A 71 -3.97 -4.60 19.11
C SER A 71 -5.38 -5.08 19.45
#